data_AF-A0AB72UGZ7-F1
#
_entry.id   AF-A0AB72UGZ7-F1
#
_cell.length_a   1.000
_cell.length_b   1.000
_cell.length_c   1.000
_cell.angle_alpha   90.00
_cell.angle_beta   90.00
_cell.angle_gamma   90.00
#
_symmetry.space_group_name_H-M   'P 1'
#
loop_
_entity.id
_entity.type
_entity.pdbx_description
1 polymer ?
#
loop_
_entity_poly.entity_id
_entity_poly.type
_entity_poly.pdbx_seq_one_letter_code
_entity_poly.pdbx_strand_id
1 'polypeptide(L)'
;MTDKIRRLKSFEFATAVDWAAQEGWNPGFSDADAFFNTDPLGFWGTFDKQGLAAVISAVHYNSDYGFVGFYICRPDRRGEGLGLRLWETVLGEAVAKTIGLDGVVDQQENYRKSGFELAHRNLRFGGVVTAQNPQNDDLFELLINDIAIIDAFEQTCNLFPESRIEFLRGWISAEKHIALALRGPMGLRGYGVIRPCRTGHKVGPLFADNIDDARSLFHALLATRKEQDQPVYLDIPDGNEAARVLVEEHGMQAEFETARMYRGKAPELNLEMTFGITSFELG
;
A
#
# COMPACT_ATOMS: atom_id res chain seq x y z
N MET A 1 -34.43 -8.14 -11.13
CA MET A 1 -33.67 -9.22 -10.47
C MET A 1 -32.43 -8.58 -9.91
N THR A 2 -32.38 -8.49 -8.59
CA THR A 2 -31.47 -7.66 -7.81
C THR A 2 -30.07 -8.25 -7.79
N ASP A 3 -29.10 -7.39 -8.08
CA ASP A 3 -27.69 -7.58 -7.76
C ASP A 3 -27.52 -7.95 -6.28
N LYS A 4 -26.55 -8.82 -6.00
CA LYS A 4 -26.25 -9.30 -4.64
C LYS A 4 -24.91 -8.74 -4.18
N ILE A 5 -24.92 -8.02 -3.06
CA ILE A 5 -23.72 -7.56 -2.36
C ILE A 5 -23.40 -8.55 -1.25
N ARG A 6 -22.13 -8.98 -1.17
CA ARG A 6 -21.63 -9.87 -0.09
C ARG A 6 -20.12 -9.80 0.04
N ARG A 7 -19.61 -10.36 1.14
CA ARG A 7 -18.18 -10.60 1.34
C ARG A 7 -17.59 -11.50 0.25
N LEU A 8 -16.35 -11.20 -0.14
CA LEU A 8 -15.56 -12.07 -1.02
C LEU A 8 -15.03 -13.26 -0.24
N LYS A 9 -14.91 -14.40 -0.93
CA LYS A 9 -14.09 -15.52 -0.46
C LYS A 9 -12.64 -15.29 -0.89
N SER A 10 -11.68 -15.91 -0.20
CA SER A 10 -10.25 -15.75 -0.51
C SER A 10 -9.92 -16.01 -1.99
N PHE A 11 -10.47 -17.08 -2.58
CA PHE A 11 -10.24 -17.39 -4.00
C PHE A 11 -10.87 -16.39 -4.98
N GLU A 12 -11.86 -15.60 -4.55
CA GLU A 12 -12.48 -14.54 -5.37
C GLU A 12 -11.67 -13.24 -5.28
N PHE A 13 -10.91 -13.05 -4.20
CA PHE A 13 -10.09 -11.86 -4.01
C PHE A 13 -8.95 -11.74 -5.03
N ALA A 14 -8.42 -12.87 -5.52
CA ALA A 14 -7.45 -12.87 -6.61
C ALA A 14 -7.93 -12.07 -7.85
N THR A 15 -9.23 -12.11 -8.14
CA THR A 15 -9.82 -11.30 -9.23
C THR A 15 -9.75 -9.80 -8.96
N ALA A 16 -9.89 -9.36 -7.70
CA ALA A 16 -9.73 -7.95 -7.34
C ALA A 16 -8.28 -7.47 -7.57
N VAL A 17 -7.30 -8.32 -7.26
CA VAL A 17 -5.88 -8.06 -7.51
C VAL A 17 -5.56 -8.02 -9.01
N ASP A 18 -6.17 -8.92 -9.80
CA ASP A 18 -6.09 -8.87 -11.28
C ASP A 18 -6.65 -7.56 -11.84
N TRP A 19 -7.78 -7.09 -11.32
CA TRP A 19 -8.37 -5.82 -11.76
C TRP A 19 -7.53 -4.62 -11.35
N ALA A 20 -6.98 -4.58 -10.13
CA ALA A 20 -6.07 -3.53 -9.69
C ALA A 20 -4.84 -3.43 -10.61
N ALA A 21 -4.30 -4.57 -11.04
CA ALA A 21 -3.22 -4.59 -12.02
C ALA A 21 -3.64 -3.99 -13.39
N GLN A 22 -4.85 -4.26 -13.85
CA GLN A 22 -5.38 -3.69 -15.10
C GLN A 22 -5.61 -2.17 -14.99
N GLU A 23 -5.87 -1.66 -13.80
CA GLU A 23 -5.95 -0.21 -13.49
C GLU A 23 -4.55 0.43 -13.29
N GLY A 24 -3.46 -0.32 -13.48
CA GLY A 24 -2.09 0.18 -13.38
C GLY A 24 -1.50 0.21 -11.96
N TRP A 25 -2.19 -0.33 -10.96
CA TRP A 25 -1.73 -0.27 -9.56
C TRP A 25 -0.51 -1.18 -9.30
N ASN A 26 -0.26 -2.14 -10.19
CA ASN A 26 0.89 -3.05 -10.18
C ASN A 26 1.13 -3.73 -8.80
N PRO A 27 0.13 -4.46 -8.25
CA PRO A 27 0.31 -5.21 -7.01
C PRO A 27 1.37 -6.33 -7.16
N GLY A 28 2.01 -6.68 -6.05
CA GLY A 28 2.96 -7.79 -5.96
C GLY A 28 2.32 -9.15 -6.16
N PHE A 29 3.09 -10.15 -6.59
CA PHE A 29 2.57 -11.50 -6.81
C PHE A 29 2.10 -12.20 -5.54
N SER A 30 2.66 -11.82 -4.38
CA SER A 30 2.37 -12.42 -3.07
C SER A 30 1.58 -11.47 -2.15
N ASP A 31 1.14 -10.31 -2.65
CA ASP A 31 0.43 -9.30 -1.86
C ASP A 31 -0.97 -9.78 -1.45
N ALA A 32 -1.60 -10.63 -2.28
CA ALA A 32 -3.00 -11.00 -2.13
C ALA A 32 -3.31 -11.66 -0.78
N ASP A 33 -2.47 -12.60 -0.34
CA ASP A 33 -2.67 -13.29 0.93
C ASP A 33 -2.44 -12.36 2.12
N ALA A 34 -1.43 -11.47 2.04
CA ALA A 34 -1.18 -10.49 3.09
C ALA A 34 -2.37 -9.51 3.23
N PHE A 35 -2.91 -9.04 2.11
CA PHE A 35 -4.09 -8.18 2.10
C PHE A 35 -5.33 -8.89 2.66
N PHE A 36 -5.65 -10.08 2.15
CA PHE A 36 -6.86 -10.78 2.55
C PHE A 36 -6.84 -11.17 4.03
N ASN A 37 -5.69 -11.60 4.55
CA ASN A 37 -5.54 -12.01 5.94
C ASN A 37 -5.50 -10.84 6.94
N THR A 38 -5.28 -9.61 6.47
CA THR A 38 -5.33 -8.41 7.33
C THR A 38 -6.73 -8.23 7.92
N ASP A 39 -7.76 -8.38 7.09
CA ASP A 39 -9.17 -8.39 7.50
C ASP A 39 -9.98 -9.25 6.52
N PRO A 40 -10.18 -10.55 6.81
CA PRO A 40 -10.97 -11.45 5.95
C PRO A 40 -12.43 -11.01 5.81
N LEU A 41 -12.89 -10.15 6.72
CA LEU A 41 -14.17 -9.46 6.70
C LEU A 41 -13.96 -7.98 6.31
N GLY A 42 -13.03 -7.69 5.40
CA GLY A 42 -12.81 -6.36 4.83
C GLY A 42 -13.24 -6.25 3.36
N PHE A 43 -13.39 -7.38 2.68
CA PHE A 43 -13.51 -7.42 1.21
C PHE A 43 -14.92 -7.75 0.75
N TRP A 44 -15.48 -6.95 -0.16
CA TRP A 44 -16.84 -7.09 -0.67
C TRP A 44 -16.89 -7.11 -2.19
N GLY A 45 -17.96 -7.70 -2.71
CA GLY A 45 -18.26 -7.65 -4.14
C GLY A 45 -19.75 -7.58 -4.43
N THR A 46 -20.07 -6.96 -5.57
CA THR A 46 -21.40 -6.99 -6.19
C THR A 46 -21.43 -8.06 -7.27
N PHE A 47 -22.42 -8.94 -7.19
CA PHE A 47 -22.63 -10.05 -8.12
C PHE A 47 -23.92 -9.87 -8.90
N ASP A 48 -23.82 -10.03 -10.22
CA ASP A 48 -24.96 -10.10 -11.12
C ASP A 48 -24.99 -11.44 -11.88
N LYS A 49 -25.81 -11.56 -12.92
CA LYS A 49 -25.98 -12.80 -13.70
C LYS A 49 -24.70 -13.27 -14.41
N GLN A 50 -23.73 -12.39 -14.64
CA GLN A 50 -22.41 -12.70 -15.23
C GLN A 50 -21.30 -12.74 -14.17
N GLY A 51 -21.67 -12.91 -12.90
CA GLY A 51 -20.71 -13.10 -11.80
C GLY A 51 -20.32 -11.79 -11.12
N LEU A 52 -19.08 -11.74 -10.63
CA LEU A 52 -18.52 -10.58 -9.93
C LEU A 52 -18.41 -9.39 -10.91
N ALA A 53 -19.00 -8.26 -10.51
CA ALA A 53 -19.13 -7.05 -11.34
C ALA A 53 -18.43 -5.82 -10.74
N ALA A 54 -18.34 -5.74 -9.41
CA ALA A 54 -17.59 -4.69 -8.71
C ALA A 54 -17.03 -5.23 -7.40
N VAL A 55 -15.92 -4.65 -6.94
CA VAL A 55 -15.25 -4.94 -5.68
C VAL A 55 -14.94 -3.66 -4.91
N ILE A 56 -14.81 -3.80 -3.60
CA ILE A 56 -14.29 -2.78 -2.68
C ILE A 56 -13.67 -3.50 -1.47
N SER A 57 -12.57 -2.98 -0.97
CA SER A 57 -12.10 -3.28 0.39
C SER A 57 -12.43 -2.13 1.33
N ALA A 58 -12.83 -2.48 2.54
CA ALA A 58 -12.95 -1.59 3.70
C ALA A 58 -12.37 -2.35 4.90
N VAL A 59 -11.03 -2.38 4.93
CA VAL A 59 -10.22 -3.13 5.91
C VAL A 59 -10.20 -2.35 7.20
N HIS A 60 -10.47 -3.00 8.33
CA HIS A 60 -10.31 -2.41 9.65
C HIS A 60 -8.99 -2.86 10.27
N TYR A 61 -8.14 -1.90 10.64
CA TYR A 61 -6.96 -2.19 11.45
C TYR A 61 -7.36 -2.31 12.92
N ASN A 62 -8.26 -1.42 13.37
CA ASN A 62 -8.95 -1.51 14.66
C ASN A 62 -10.25 -0.70 14.62
N SER A 63 -10.83 -0.37 15.79
CA SER A 63 -12.04 0.45 15.89
C SER A 63 -11.86 1.92 15.52
N ASP A 64 -10.62 2.41 15.51
CA ASP A 64 -10.30 3.83 15.30
C ASP A 64 -9.89 4.12 13.85
N TYR A 65 -9.24 3.16 13.18
CA TYR A 65 -8.78 3.31 11.80
C TYR A 65 -9.18 2.17 10.86
N GLY A 66 -9.66 2.56 9.68
CA GLY A 66 -9.87 1.65 8.54
C GLY A 66 -9.35 2.24 7.23
N PHE A 67 -9.24 1.39 6.22
CA PHE A 67 -8.76 1.77 4.90
C PHE A 67 -9.65 1.24 3.79
N VAL A 68 -10.00 2.11 2.84
CA VAL A 68 -10.75 1.75 1.65
C VAL A 68 -9.82 1.66 0.45
N GLY A 69 -9.84 0.51 -0.20
CA GLY A 69 -9.09 0.23 -1.42
C GLY A 69 -9.90 -0.65 -2.36
N PHE A 70 -9.25 -1.12 -3.43
CA PHE A 70 -9.84 -2.01 -4.44
C PHE A 70 -11.23 -1.57 -4.91
N TYR A 71 -11.55 -0.28 -4.93
CA TYR A 71 -12.85 0.18 -5.38
C TYR A 71 -12.91 0.19 -6.91
N ILE A 72 -13.20 -0.97 -7.50
CA ILE A 72 -13.06 -1.23 -8.93
C ILE A 72 -14.33 -1.89 -9.46
N CYS A 73 -14.84 -1.39 -10.58
CA CYS A 73 -15.95 -1.99 -11.31
C CYS A 73 -15.47 -2.48 -12.68
N ARG A 74 -15.90 -3.69 -13.04
CA ARG A 74 -15.60 -4.32 -14.33
C ARG A 74 -16.01 -3.40 -15.48
N PRO A 75 -15.16 -3.17 -16.51
CA PRO A 75 -15.41 -2.15 -17.52
C PRO A 75 -16.78 -2.25 -18.22
N ASP A 76 -17.24 -3.46 -18.55
CA ASP A 76 -18.53 -3.75 -19.19
C ASP A 76 -19.75 -3.56 -18.26
N ARG A 77 -19.53 -3.15 -17.01
CA ARG A 77 -20.54 -2.93 -15.97
C ARG A 77 -20.53 -1.54 -15.36
N ARG A 78 -19.65 -0.67 -15.87
CA ARG A 78 -19.58 0.73 -15.42
C ARG A 78 -20.82 1.49 -15.91
N GLY A 79 -21.21 2.51 -15.14
CA GLY A 79 -22.38 3.34 -15.45
C GLY A 79 -23.74 2.77 -15.00
N GLU A 80 -23.79 1.54 -14.48
CA GLU A 80 -25.03 0.90 -14.00
C GLU A 80 -25.33 1.15 -12.50
N GLY A 81 -24.52 1.99 -11.84
CA GLY A 81 -24.63 2.30 -10.41
C GLY A 81 -24.19 1.16 -9.46
N LEU A 82 -23.64 0.06 -9.99
CA LEU A 82 -23.21 -1.11 -9.19
C LEU A 82 -22.14 -0.76 -8.15
N GLY A 83 -21.12 0.02 -8.56
CA GLY A 83 -20.06 0.49 -7.66
C GLY A 83 -20.61 1.42 -6.57
N LEU A 84 -21.49 2.35 -6.93
CA LEU A 84 -22.05 3.29 -5.95
C LEU A 84 -22.90 2.56 -4.88
N ARG A 85 -23.75 1.61 -5.30
CA ARG A 85 -24.53 0.80 -4.34
C ARG A 85 -23.62 -0.02 -3.42
N LEU A 86 -22.53 -0.57 -3.98
CA LEU A 86 -21.53 -1.28 -3.21
C LEU A 86 -20.85 -0.37 -2.18
N TRP A 87 -20.40 0.81 -2.62
CA TRP A 87 -19.81 1.83 -1.77
C TRP A 87 -20.74 2.24 -0.63
N GLU A 88 -21.99 2.61 -0.93
CA GLU A 88 -22.99 3.02 0.08
C GLU A 88 -23.27 1.92 1.11
N THR A 89 -23.38 0.67 0.65
CA THR A 89 -23.59 -0.48 1.53
C THR A 89 -22.41 -0.66 2.49
N VAL A 90 -21.19 -0.68 1.95
CA VAL A 90 -19.98 -0.99 2.74
C VAL A 90 -19.61 0.16 3.66
N LEU A 91 -19.64 1.40 3.18
CA LEU A 91 -19.27 2.58 3.97
C LEU A 91 -20.37 2.99 4.96
N GLY A 92 -21.61 2.54 4.75
CA GLY A 92 -22.71 2.67 5.71
C GLY A 92 -22.58 1.71 6.90
N GLU A 93 -21.86 0.59 6.74
CA GLU A 93 -21.54 -0.35 7.82
C GLU A 93 -20.21 -0.02 8.53
N ALA A 94 -19.36 0.84 7.96
CA ALA A 94 -18.05 1.15 8.51
C ALA A 94 -18.15 1.92 9.82
N VAL A 95 -17.52 1.39 10.87
CA VAL A 95 -17.55 1.94 12.24
C VAL A 95 -16.29 2.71 12.63
N ALA A 96 -15.23 2.65 11.83
CA ALA A 96 -13.97 3.34 12.10
C ALA A 96 -14.15 4.85 12.20
N LYS A 97 -13.53 5.48 13.20
CA LYS A 97 -13.56 6.94 13.42
C LYS A 97 -12.90 7.69 12.26
N THR A 98 -11.81 7.14 11.74
CA THR A 98 -11.10 7.66 10.58
C THR A 98 -10.98 6.56 9.53
N ILE A 99 -11.30 6.89 8.28
CA ILE A 99 -11.13 6.00 7.13
C ILE A 99 -10.22 6.67 6.13
N GLY A 100 -9.10 6.03 5.81
CA GLY A 100 -8.19 6.45 4.74
C GLY A 100 -8.55 5.83 3.39
N LEU A 101 -8.16 6.49 2.30
CA LEU A 101 -8.08 5.91 0.96
C LEU A 101 -6.96 6.57 0.15
N ASP A 102 -6.53 5.90 -0.91
CA ASP A 102 -5.74 6.48 -2.01
C ASP A 102 -6.60 6.53 -3.27
N GLY A 103 -7.12 7.72 -3.57
CA GLY A 103 -8.02 7.94 -4.70
C GLY A 103 -7.26 8.30 -5.96
N VAL A 104 -7.53 7.63 -7.08
CA VAL A 104 -7.09 8.12 -8.39
C VAL A 104 -7.65 9.53 -8.64
N VAL A 105 -6.87 10.38 -9.33
CA VAL A 105 -7.17 11.82 -9.50
C VAL A 105 -8.59 12.08 -9.99
N ASP A 106 -9.05 11.30 -10.96
CA ASP A 106 -10.38 11.45 -11.58
C ASP A 106 -11.54 11.18 -10.61
N GLN A 107 -11.30 10.50 -9.48
CA GLN A 107 -12.33 10.08 -8.53
C GLN A 107 -12.38 10.93 -7.26
N GLN A 108 -11.44 11.85 -7.06
CA GLN A 108 -11.36 12.67 -5.84
C GLN A 108 -12.67 13.38 -5.51
N GLU A 109 -13.33 13.96 -6.51
CA GLU A 109 -14.59 14.69 -6.29
C GLU A 109 -15.74 13.77 -5.85
N ASN A 110 -15.71 12.50 -6.25
CA ASN A 110 -16.69 11.53 -5.78
C ASN A 110 -16.43 11.13 -4.32
N TYR A 111 -15.16 11.05 -3.91
CA TYR A 111 -14.79 10.80 -2.52
C TYR A 111 -15.14 11.99 -1.61
N ARG A 112 -14.97 13.24 -2.08
CA ARG A 112 -15.38 14.45 -1.35
C ARG A 112 -16.88 14.44 -1.01
N LYS A 113 -17.73 14.00 -1.95
CA LYS A 113 -19.17 13.83 -1.70
C LYS A 113 -19.48 12.81 -0.59
N SER A 114 -18.55 11.90 -0.31
CA SER A 114 -18.64 10.91 0.77
C SER A 114 -17.96 11.36 2.07
N GLY A 115 -17.57 12.64 2.17
CA GLY A 115 -16.96 13.23 3.36
C GLY A 115 -15.45 13.00 3.48
N PHE A 116 -14.77 12.61 2.41
CA PHE A 116 -13.32 12.49 2.40
C PHE A 116 -12.67 13.83 2.06
N GLU A 117 -11.66 14.21 2.83
CA GLU A 117 -10.84 15.41 2.62
C GLU A 117 -9.43 15.02 2.16
N LEU A 118 -8.86 15.81 1.26
CA LEU A 118 -7.50 15.61 0.76
C LEU A 118 -6.50 15.90 1.87
N ALA A 119 -5.54 14.99 2.09
CA ALA A 119 -4.41 15.20 2.99
C ALA A 119 -3.13 15.55 2.21
N HIS A 120 -2.73 14.70 1.27
CA HIS A 120 -1.55 14.87 0.43
C HIS A 120 -1.67 13.99 -0.83
N ARG A 121 -0.68 14.05 -1.74
CA ARG A 121 -0.64 13.20 -2.94
C ARG A 121 0.44 12.14 -2.76
N ASN A 122 0.23 10.96 -3.34
CA ASN A 122 1.26 9.95 -3.46
C ASN A 122 1.63 9.81 -4.94
N LEU A 123 2.93 9.83 -5.23
CA LEU A 123 3.49 9.77 -6.58
C LEU A 123 4.28 8.48 -6.75
N ARG A 124 3.91 7.68 -7.75
CA ARG A 124 4.72 6.54 -8.17
C ARG A 124 5.83 7.00 -9.08
N PHE A 125 7.05 6.69 -8.68
CA PHE A 125 8.23 6.80 -9.52
C PHE A 125 8.65 5.43 -10.03
N GLY A 126 8.99 5.34 -11.32
CA GLY A 126 9.44 4.14 -12.00
C GLY A 126 10.76 4.38 -12.75
N GLY A 127 11.61 3.35 -12.82
CA GLY A 127 12.86 3.43 -13.58
C GLY A 127 13.70 2.16 -13.49
N VAL A 128 14.67 2.00 -14.40
CA VAL A 128 15.66 0.92 -14.31
C VAL A 128 16.82 1.40 -13.46
N VAL A 129 16.93 0.87 -12.25
CA VAL A 129 17.96 1.25 -11.28
C VAL A 129 18.80 0.03 -10.96
N THR A 130 20.09 0.06 -11.29
CA THR A 130 21.03 -0.99 -10.89
C THR A 130 21.65 -0.64 -9.55
N ALA A 131 21.64 -1.56 -8.60
CA ALA A 131 22.29 -1.35 -7.30
C ALA A 131 23.24 -2.49 -6.95
N GLN A 132 24.26 -2.14 -6.17
CA GLN A 132 25.14 -3.11 -5.52
C GLN A 132 24.85 -3.09 -4.02
N ASN A 133 25.09 -4.21 -3.36
CA ASN A 133 24.86 -4.30 -1.92
C ASN A 133 25.82 -3.32 -1.21
N PRO A 134 25.32 -2.35 -0.43
CA PRO A 134 26.19 -1.45 0.32
C PRO A 134 26.92 -2.22 1.42
N GLN A 135 28.15 -1.78 1.73
CA GLN A 135 28.85 -2.22 2.92
C GLN A 135 28.32 -1.44 4.12
N ASN A 136 27.38 -2.04 4.85
CA ASN A 136 26.81 -1.46 6.05
C ASN A 136 26.53 -2.57 7.08
N ASP A 137 27.30 -2.59 8.17
CA ASP A 137 27.22 -3.62 9.20
C ASP A 137 25.92 -3.57 10.03
N ASP A 138 25.17 -2.46 9.93
CA ASP A 138 23.86 -2.31 10.57
C ASP A 138 22.73 -2.98 9.76
N LEU A 139 22.97 -3.35 8.51
CA LEU A 139 21.95 -4.01 7.67
C LEU A 139 21.70 -5.44 8.12
N PHE A 140 20.43 -5.79 8.25
CA PHE A 140 20.01 -7.16 8.53
C PHE A 140 18.63 -7.46 7.92
N GLU A 141 18.36 -8.74 7.71
CA GLU A 141 17.06 -9.22 7.24
C GLU A 141 16.05 -9.25 8.39
N LEU A 142 14.85 -8.74 8.14
CA LEU A 142 13.71 -8.84 9.04
C LEU A 142 12.93 -10.12 8.75
N LEU A 143 12.59 -10.84 9.81
CA LEU A 143 11.82 -12.08 9.74
C LEU A 143 10.51 -11.95 10.52
N ILE A 144 9.65 -12.97 10.43
CA ILE A 144 8.37 -13.02 11.14
C ILE A 144 8.50 -12.83 12.67
N ASN A 145 9.66 -13.18 13.25
CA ASN A 145 9.91 -13.00 14.68
C ASN A 145 10.21 -11.53 15.06
N ASP A 146 10.48 -10.66 14.10
CA ASP A 146 10.83 -9.25 14.31
C ASP A 146 9.61 -8.31 14.25
N ILE A 147 8.41 -8.83 14.00
CA ILE A 147 7.19 -8.02 13.78
C ILE A 147 6.89 -7.09 14.95
N ALA A 148 7.13 -7.53 16.19
CA ALA A 148 6.92 -6.67 17.36
C ALA A 148 7.88 -5.47 17.38
N ILE A 149 9.10 -5.63 16.84
CA ILE A 149 10.08 -4.54 16.72
C ILE A 149 9.66 -3.58 15.61
N ILE A 150 9.16 -4.11 14.49
CA ILE A 150 8.66 -3.31 13.36
C ILE A 150 7.43 -2.49 13.79
N ASP A 151 6.45 -3.13 14.44
CA ASP A 151 5.24 -2.46 14.93
C ASP A 151 5.59 -1.37 15.95
N ALA A 152 6.47 -1.67 16.92
CA ALA A 152 6.94 -0.66 17.87
C ALA A 152 7.64 0.52 17.19
N PHE A 153 8.44 0.27 16.15
CA PHE A 153 9.06 1.33 15.35
C PHE A 153 8.02 2.18 14.62
N GLU A 154 7.05 1.55 13.92
CA GLU A 154 6.00 2.27 13.22
C GLU A 154 5.13 3.13 14.15
N GLN A 155 4.78 2.60 15.32
CA GLN A 155 3.99 3.32 16.31
C GLN A 155 4.78 4.47 16.95
N THR A 156 6.05 4.25 17.31
CA THR A 156 6.89 5.28 17.93
C THR A 156 7.17 6.44 16.97
N CYS A 157 7.32 6.14 15.69
CA CYS A 157 7.64 7.12 14.65
C CYS A 157 6.39 7.67 13.93
N ASN A 158 5.17 7.29 14.34
CA ASN A 158 3.91 7.69 13.69
C ASN A 158 3.90 7.42 12.16
N LEU A 159 4.33 6.23 11.75
CA LEU A 159 4.47 5.84 10.33
C LEU A 159 3.19 5.21 9.76
N PHE A 160 2.28 4.78 10.63
CA PHE A 160 0.94 4.33 10.29
C PHE A 160 -0.03 4.73 11.40
N PRO A 161 -1.33 4.99 11.11
CA PRO A 161 -2.24 5.53 12.12
C PRO A 161 -2.42 4.63 13.35
N GLU A 162 -2.30 3.32 13.18
CA GLU A 162 -2.57 2.32 14.22
C GLU A 162 -1.65 1.11 14.05
N SER A 163 -1.59 0.23 15.05
CA SER A 163 -0.87 -1.04 14.90
C SER A 163 -1.45 -1.85 13.73
N ARG A 164 -0.55 -2.39 12.90
CA ARG A 164 -0.90 -3.23 11.74
C ARG A 164 -0.20 -4.58 11.76
N ILE A 165 -0.05 -5.15 12.96
CA ILE A 165 0.65 -6.44 13.19
C ILE A 165 0.15 -7.57 12.28
N GLU A 166 -1.16 -7.73 12.10
CA GLU A 166 -1.69 -8.81 11.26
C GLU A 166 -1.34 -8.63 9.78
N PHE A 167 -1.33 -7.38 9.30
CA PHE A 167 -0.80 -7.05 7.98
C PHE A 167 0.71 -7.36 7.91
N LEU A 168 1.50 -6.90 8.89
CA LEU A 168 2.95 -7.10 8.93
C LEU A 168 3.33 -8.59 8.98
N ARG A 169 2.54 -9.44 9.65
CA ARG A 169 2.70 -10.90 9.64
C ARG A 169 2.68 -11.45 8.23
N GLY A 170 1.65 -11.11 7.45
CA GLY A 170 1.58 -11.51 6.05
C GLY A 170 2.67 -10.85 5.21
N TRP A 171 2.90 -9.56 5.41
CA TRP A 171 3.77 -8.75 4.54
C TRP A 171 5.25 -9.12 4.64
N ILE A 172 5.76 -9.31 5.85
CA ILE A 172 7.17 -9.62 6.11
C ILE A 172 7.49 -11.08 5.82
N SER A 173 6.52 -11.99 5.97
CA SER A 173 6.73 -13.43 5.75
C SER A 173 6.29 -13.93 4.37
N ALA A 174 5.70 -13.07 3.54
CA ALA A 174 5.21 -13.44 2.22
C ALA A 174 6.32 -14.00 1.33
N GLU A 175 5.96 -14.99 0.51
CA GLU A 175 6.89 -15.60 -0.43
C GLU A 175 7.44 -14.52 -1.38
N LYS A 176 8.77 -14.46 -1.54
CA LYS A 176 9.48 -13.49 -2.40
C LYS A 176 9.47 -12.03 -1.95
N HIS A 177 8.89 -11.72 -0.79
CA HIS A 177 9.14 -10.44 -0.15
C HIS A 177 10.50 -10.53 0.55
N ILE A 178 11.30 -9.48 0.42
CA ILE A 178 12.55 -9.36 1.14
C ILE A 178 12.47 -8.07 1.96
N ALA A 179 12.51 -8.22 3.28
CA ALA A 179 12.46 -7.14 4.23
C ALA A 179 13.84 -6.92 4.84
N LEU A 180 14.38 -5.71 4.71
CA LEU A 180 15.66 -5.33 5.29
C LEU A 180 15.48 -4.16 6.24
N ALA A 181 16.30 -4.11 7.28
CA ALA A 181 16.31 -3.03 8.25
C ALA A 181 17.74 -2.60 8.60
N LEU A 182 17.84 -1.39 9.17
CA LEU A 182 19.06 -0.85 9.75
C LEU A 182 18.95 -0.84 11.28
N ARG A 183 19.94 -1.44 11.94
CA ARG A 183 20.10 -1.31 13.40
C ARG A 183 20.51 0.10 13.77
N GLY A 184 20.05 0.53 14.93
CA GLY A 184 20.41 1.79 15.55
C GLY A 184 20.54 1.68 17.06
N PRO A 185 21.03 2.73 17.73
CA PRO A 185 21.24 2.72 19.17
C PRO A 185 19.96 2.49 20.00
N MET A 186 18.80 2.86 19.45
CA MET A 186 17.51 2.82 20.15
C MET A 186 16.47 1.91 19.47
N GLY A 187 16.90 1.00 18.59
CA GLY A 187 16.00 0.15 17.80
C GLY A 187 16.33 0.21 16.33
N LEU A 188 15.30 0.24 15.48
CA LEU A 188 15.49 0.41 14.03
C LEU A 188 15.76 1.88 13.69
N ARG A 189 16.64 2.13 12.73
CA ARG A 189 16.78 3.45 12.06
C ARG A 189 15.91 3.56 10.81
N GLY A 190 15.43 2.42 10.33
CA GLY A 190 14.60 2.32 9.15
C GLY A 190 14.44 0.87 8.74
N TYR A 191 13.45 0.62 7.88
CA TYR A 191 13.29 -0.65 7.21
C TYR A 191 12.55 -0.46 5.88
N GLY A 192 12.70 -1.42 4.98
CA GLY A 192 11.90 -1.46 3.78
C GLY A 192 11.69 -2.87 3.26
N VAL A 193 10.75 -3.01 2.34
CA VAL A 193 10.40 -4.29 1.73
C VAL A 193 10.43 -4.17 0.22
N ILE A 194 11.11 -5.09 -0.45
CA ILE A 194 11.06 -5.23 -1.91
C ILE A 194 10.32 -6.51 -2.28
N ARG A 195 9.52 -6.43 -3.34
CA ARG A 195 8.73 -7.56 -3.83
C ARG A 195 8.59 -7.54 -5.35
N PRO A 196 8.54 -8.69 -6.02
CA PRO A 196 8.25 -8.76 -7.45
C PRO A 196 6.77 -8.45 -7.71
N CYS A 197 6.53 -7.60 -8.71
CA CYS A 197 5.20 -7.26 -9.20
C CYS A 197 5.03 -7.80 -10.62
N ARG A 198 3.84 -7.60 -11.22
CA ARG A 198 3.60 -8.04 -12.61
C ARG A 198 4.58 -7.44 -13.59
N THR A 199 4.96 -6.19 -13.36
CA THR A 199 6.06 -5.52 -14.04
C THR A 199 7.07 -5.12 -12.98
N GLY A 200 8.33 -5.54 -13.16
CA GLY A 200 9.43 -5.13 -12.30
C GLY A 200 9.26 -5.52 -10.83
N HIS A 201 9.82 -4.67 -9.96
CA HIS A 201 9.74 -4.82 -8.51
C HIS A 201 9.24 -3.54 -7.87
N LYS A 202 8.61 -3.63 -6.71
CA LYS A 202 8.21 -2.47 -5.92
C LYS A 202 8.91 -2.49 -4.58
N VAL A 203 9.41 -1.34 -4.15
CA VAL A 203 9.86 -1.10 -2.78
C VAL A 203 8.73 -0.41 -2.04
N GLY A 204 8.26 -1.00 -0.94
CA GLY A 204 7.14 -0.48 -0.15
C GLY A 204 6.83 -1.38 1.06
N PRO A 205 6.87 -0.86 2.29
CA PRO A 205 7.29 0.50 2.61
C PRO A 205 8.80 0.71 2.42
N LEU A 206 9.21 1.98 2.44
CA LEU A 206 10.58 2.40 2.73
C LEU A 206 10.50 3.49 3.79
N PHE A 207 10.78 3.12 5.04
CA PHE A 207 10.82 4.05 6.15
C PHE A 207 12.25 4.22 6.64
N ALA A 208 12.67 5.45 6.91
CA ALA A 208 14.00 5.74 7.41
C ALA A 208 14.02 7.09 8.15
N ASP A 209 14.92 7.21 9.13
CA ASP A 209 15.14 8.44 9.90
C ASP A 209 15.72 9.59 9.06
N ASN A 210 16.48 9.26 8.00
CA ASN A 210 17.12 10.25 7.13
C ASN A 210 17.38 9.66 5.74
N ILE A 211 17.79 10.52 4.80
CA ILE A 211 18.03 10.14 3.40
C ILE A 211 19.19 9.15 3.21
N ASP A 212 20.22 9.19 4.06
CA ASP A 212 21.36 8.28 3.93
C ASP A 212 20.96 6.85 4.31
N ASP A 213 20.14 6.71 5.35
CA ASP A 213 19.54 5.43 5.76
C ASP A 213 18.56 4.92 4.71
N ALA A 214 17.71 5.80 4.16
CA ALA A 214 16.82 5.46 3.06
C ALA A 214 17.60 4.98 1.83
N ARG A 215 18.69 5.66 1.46
CA ARG A 215 19.55 5.30 0.32
C ARG A 215 20.22 3.95 0.55
N SER A 216 20.74 3.71 1.76
CA SER A 216 21.36 2.43 2.13
C SER A 216 20.34 1.28 2.03
N LEU A 217 19.14 1.45 2.57
CA LEU A 217 18.07 0.45 2.48
C LEU A 217 17.61 0.23 1.04
N PHE A 218 17.38 1.30 0.29
CA PHE A 218 16.95 1.23 -1.11
C PHE A 218 17.97 0.45 -1.95
N HIS A 219 19.26 0.78 -1.85
CA HIS A 219 20.31 0.05 -2.57
C HIS A 219 20.42 -1.42 -2.16
N ALA A 220 20.37 -1.70 -0.85
CA ALA A 220 20.43 -3.08 -0.35
C ALA A 220 19.25 -3.91 -0.87
N LEU A 221 18.04 -3.36 -0.80
CA LEU A 221 16.83 -3.99 -1.33
C LEU A 221 16.93 -4.23 -2.84
N LEU A 222 17.34 -3.22 -3.61
CA LEU A 222 17.49 -3.34 -5.05
C LEU A 222 18.55 -4.39 -5.44
N ALA A 223 19.64 -4.49 -4.67
CA ALA A 223 20.71 -5.47 -4.91
C ALA A 223 20.27 -6.93 -4.71
N THR A 224 19.17 -7.17 -3.99
CA THR A 224 18.63 -8.54 -3.81
C THR A 224 17.98 -9.10 -5.07
N ARG A 225 17.64 -8.24 -6.05
CA ARG A 225 17.01 -8.65 -7.31
C ARG A 225 18.01 -9.39 -8.19
N LYS A 226 17.56 -10.48 -8.80
CA LYS A 226 18.33 -11.21 -9.81
C LYS A 226 18.39 -10.43 -11.14
N GLU A 227 17.30 -9.79 -11.52
CA GLU A 227 17.14 -9.06 -12.77
C GLU A 227 17.25 -7.56 -12.50
N GLN A 228 18.47 -7.02 -12.62
CA GLN A 228 18.78 -5.61 -12.35
C GLN A 228 18.34 -4.66 -13.48
N ASP A 229 18.03 -5.20 -14.67
CA ASP A 229 17.56 -4.49 -15.86
C ASP A 229 16.04 -4.26 -15.88
N GLN A 230 15.31 -4.88 -14.96
CA GLN A 230 13.88 -4.67 -14.80
C GLN A 230 13.58 -3.38 -14.02
N PRO A 231 12.44 -2.71 -14.31
CA PRO A 231 12.07 -1.49 -13.62
C PRO A 231 11.80 -1.73 -12.13
N VAL A 232 12.03 -0.68 -11.34
CA VAL A 232 11.69 -0.60 -9.92
C VAL A 232 10.71 0.53 -9.70
N TYR A 233 9.79 0.34 -8.76
CA TYR A 233 8.77 1.31 -8.42
C TYR A 233 8.88 1.70 -6.95
N LEU A 234 8.70 2.98 -6.67
CA LEU A 234 8.63 3.56 -5.33
C LEU A 234 7.49 4.59 -5.29
N ASP A 235 6.59 4.44 -4.33
CA ASP A 235 5.43 5.31 -4.16
C ASP A 235 5.70 6.31 -3.03
N ILE A 236 6.00 7.57 -3.34
CA ILE A 236 6.42 8.57 -2.35
C ILE A 236 5.28 9.54 -2.02
N PRO A 237 5.12 10.00 -0.76
CA PRO A 237 4.31 11.17 -0.45
C PRO A 237 4.92 12.42 -1.09
N ASP A 238 4.09 13.28 -1.70
CA ASP A 238 4.54 14.49 -2.39
C ASP A 238 5.19 15.52 -1.45
N GLY A 239 4.85 15.49 -0.16
CA GLY A 239 5.45 16.32 0.89
C GLY A 239 6.78 15.81 1.48
N ASN A 240 7.40 14.76 0.92
CA ASN A 240 8.74 14.31 1.34
C ASN A 240 9.80 14.68 0.30
N GLU A 241 10.46 15.82 0.50
CA GLU A 241 11.52 16.32 -0.39
C GLU A 241 12.74 15.41 -0.42
N ALA A 242 13.08 14.75 0.68
CA ALA A 242 14.20 13.81 0.73
C ALA A 242 13.92 12.55 -0.12
N ALA A 243 12.67 12.06 -0.11
CA ALA A 243 12.23 10.99 -0.99
C ALA A 243 12.26 11.41 -2.47
N ARG A 244 11.87 12.65 -2.77
CA ARG A 244 11.98 13.22 -4.11
C ARG A 244 13.43 13.27 -4.60
N VAL A 245 14.36 13.73 -3.75
CA VAL A 245 15.80 13.71 -4.07
C VAL A 245 16.27 12.28 -4.34
N LEU A 246 15.87 11.31 -3.52
CA LEU A 246 16.24 9.91 -3.71
C LEU A 246 15.81 9.39 -5.09
N VAL A 247 14.56 9.60 -5.53
CA VAL A 247 14.10 9.10 -6.84
C VAL A 247 14.76 9.86 -8.01
N GLU A 248 15.01 11.16 -7.87
CA GLU A 248 15.69 11.99 -8.88
C GLU A 248 17.16 11.60 -9.07
N GLU A 249 17.89 11.32 -7.98
CA GLU A 249 19.28 10.83 -8.02
C GLU A 249 19.42 9.53 -8.84
N HIS A 250 18.36 8.71 -8.86
CA HIS A 250 18.33 7.44 -9.58
C HIS A 250 17.69 7.55 -10.97
N GLY A 251 17.36 8.77 -11.43
CA GLY A 251 16.77 9.02 -12.75
C GLY A 251 15.35 8.45 -12.92
N MET A 252 14.68 8.09 -11.83
CA MET A 252 13.31 7.57 -11.87
C MET A 252 12.34 8.67 -12.30
N GLN A 253 11.29 8.30 -13.02
CA GLN A 253 10.29 9.22 -13.56
C GLN A 253 8.93 9.00 -12.90
N ALA A 254 8.15 10.07 -12.72
CA ALA A 254 6.79 9.95 -12.22
C ALA A 254 5.88 9.30 -13.27
N GLU A 255 5.11 8.28 -12.87
CA GLU A 255 4.27 7.47 -13.78
C GLU A 255 2.80 7.39 -13.34
N PHE A 256 2.51 7.58 -12.06
CA PHE A 256 1.16 7.45 -11.51
C PHE A 256 0.99 8.34 -10.27
N GLU A 257 -0.24 8.77 -10.00
CA GLU A 257 -0.54 9.62 -8.85
C GLU A 257 -1.87 9.20 -8.21
N THR A 258 -1.90 9.21 -6.88
CA THR A 258 -3.12 9.12 -6.07
C THR A 258 -3.20 10.26 -5.06
N ALA A 259 -4.39 10.50 -4.56
CA ALA A 259 -4.65 11.42 -3.46
C ALA A 259 -4.91 10.62 -2.18
N ARG A 260 -4.08 10.81 -1.15
CA ARG A 260 -4.39 10.37 0.21
C ARG A 260 -5.55 11.21 0.71
N MET A 261 -6.66 10.56 1.05
CA MET A 261 -7.82 11.24 1.60
C MET A 261 -8.32 10.56 2.88
N TYR A 262 -8.92 11.33 3.78
CA TYR A 262 -9.51 10.81 5.02
C TYR A 262 -10.94 11.27 5.21
N ARG A 263 -11.81 10.35 5.65
CA ARG A 263 -13.10 10.66 6.26
C ARG A 263 -12.95 10.56 7.76
N GLY A 264 -13.18 11.65 8.49
CA GLY A 264 -12.84 11.77 9.92
C GLY A 264 -11.59 12.62 10.14
N LYS A 265 -11.07 12.69 11.37
CA LYS A 265 -9.84 13.46 11.64
C LYS A 265 -8.66 12.76 10.97
N ALA A 266 -7.97 13.47 10.07
CA ALA A 266 -6.75 12.98 9.45
C ALA A 266 -5.68 12.68 10.53
N PRO A 267 -4.99 11.53 10.46
CA PRO A 267 -3.91 11.19 11.36
C PRO A 267 -2.69 12.08 11.12
N GLU A 268 -1.96 12.40 12.18
CA GLU A 268 -0.71 13.16 12.13
C GLU A 268 0.46 12.17 11.91
N LEU A 269 0.72 11.85 10.64
CA LEU A 269 1.77 10.90 10.24
C LEU A 269 3.10 11.59 9.97
N ASN A 270 4.21 10.90 10.26
CA ASN A 270 5.55 11.37 9.95
C ASN A 270 5.92 11.09 8.48
N LEU A 271 5.51 11.98 7.59
CA LEU A 271 5.79 11.85 6.16
C LEU A 271 7.27 12.06 5.82
N GLU A 272 8.03 12.79 6.64
CA GLU A 272 9.48 13.01 6.45
C GLU A 272 10.27 11.69 6.53
N MET A 273 9.82 10.76 7.39
CA MET A 273 10.40 9.42 7.48
C MET A 273 9.85 8.42 6.45
N THR A 274 8.85 8.82 5.65
CA THR A 274 8.18 7.96 4.66
C THR A 274 8.75 8.19 3.27
N PHE A 275 9.81 7.45 2.94
CA PHE A 275 10.43 7.46 1.61
C PHE A 275 9.69 6.61 0.60
N GLY A 276 8.81 5.71 1.07
CA GLY A 276 7.91 4.93 0.25
C GLY A 276 6.74 4.43 1.08
N ILE A 277 5.51 4.68 0.66
CA ILE A 277 4.32 4.11 1.31
C ILE A 277 4.30 2.58 1.11
N THR A 278 3.49 1.89 1.90
CA THR A 278 3.42 0.42 1.84
C THR A 278 2.71 -0.07 0.57
N SER A 279 1.49 0.43 0.35
CA SER A 279 0.63 0.03 -0.79
C SER A 279 -0.50 1.05 -1.00
N PHE A 280 -1.02 1.18 -2.22
CA PHE A 280 -2.24 1.97 -2.45
C PHE A 280 -3.50 1.22 -2.00
N GLU A 281 -3.41 -0.10 -1.94
CA GLU A 281 -4.52 -1.00 -1.69
C GLU A 281 -4.99 -0.94 -0.24
N LEU A 282 -4.06 -0.86 0.70
CA LEU A 282 -4.32 -0.92 2.15
C LEU A 282 -3.68 0.25 2.94
N GLY A 283 -2.95 1.16 2.29
CA GLY A 283 -2.23 2.27 2.94
C GLY A 283 -0.79 1.94 3.26
#